data_AF-A0AAQ3JH44-F1
#
_entry.id   AF-A0AAQ3JH44-F1
#
_cell.length_a   1.000
_cell.length_b   1.000
_cell.length_c   1.000
_cell.angle_alpha   90.00
_cell.angle_beta   90.00
_cell.angle_gamma   90.00
#
_symmetry.space_group_name_H-M   'P 1'
#
loop_
_entity.id
_entity.type
_entity.pdbx_description
1 polymer ?
#
loop_
_entity_poly.entity_id
_entity_poly.type
_entity_poly.pdbx_seq_one_letter_code
_entity_poly.pdbx_strand_id
1 'polypeptide(L)'
;MSNTILRNQNVSVTLKSLGGELTSIKDASGTEYLWQGNPDFWSGQAPVLFPIVGCLRNGTATIGDSKTCSFGRHGLARKLEFTLVSSSDSCAVYSLKADDSTKEQYPYDFELQMIYELTDHGVKVSHKVINQGDIVMPYCIGGHPAFNCPVYEGENFEDYIVEFEQPETAACAQLTDDGLINNNDRIPVLDHETVIPVKHSLFYKDALIFDQLKSRMVALKHKESGHGILVRFPDFDYLGVWSSANDGPFVALEPWSGTSTCSDEDDVFEHKRGVRFLEPGEHETLSFVIEIL
;
A
#
# COMPACT_ATOMS: atom_id res chain seq x y z
N MET A 1 -15.60 -2.53 -15.27
CA MET A 1 -14.16 -2.26 -15.43
C MET A 1 -13.89 -1.35 -16.62
N SER A 2 -13.74 -0.07 -16.35
CA SER A 2 -13.18 0.96 -17.24
C SER A 2 -11.77 1.36 -16.80
N ASN A 3 -10.94 1.76 -17.77
CA ASN A 3 -9.60 2.30 -17.53
C ASN A 3 -9.55 3.81 -17.83
N THR A 4 -8.77 4.54 -17.04
CA THR A 4 -8.42 5.95 -17.28
C THR A 4 -6.92 6.06 -17.44
N ILE A 5 -6.46 6.86 -18.40
CA ILE A 5 -5.03 7.12 -18.62
C ILE A 5 -4.77 8.59 -18.33
N LEU A 6 -3.80 8.86 -17.46
CA LEU A 6 -3.27 10.20 -17.25
C LEU A 6 -1.90 10.28 -17.92
N ARG A 7 -1.56 11.40 -18.54
CA ARG A 7 -0.25 11.59 -19.20
C ARG A 7 0.21 13.05 -19.18
N ASN A 8 1.50 13.25 -18.95
CA ASN A 8 2.22 14.49 -19.25
C ASN A 8 3.39 14.23 -20.21
N GLN A 9 4.39 15.11 -20.27
CA GLN A 9 5.53 14.96 -21.18
C GLN A 9 6.48 13.82 -20.80
N ASN A 10 6.58 13.45 -19.52
CA ASN A 10 7.60 12.51 -19.03
C ASN A 10 7.01 11.18 -18.53
N VAL A 11 5.75 11.17 -18.07
CA VAL A 11 5.12 10.00 -17.47
C VAL A 11 3.70 9.79 -17.99
N SER A 12 3.30 8.52 -18.08
CA SER A 12 1.90 8.11 -18.21
C SER A 12 1.56 7.07 -17.15
N VAL A 13 0.35 7.14 -16.61
CA VAL A 13 -0.18 6.14 -15.69
C VAL A 13 -1.53 5.63 -16.15
N THR A 14 -1.81 4.35 -15.89
CA THR A 14 -3.13 3.76 -16.12
C THR A 14 -3.80 3.44 -14.79
N LEU A 15 -5.09 3.75 -14.70
CA LEU A 15 -5.94 3.55 -13.54
C LEU A 15 -7.10 2.66 -13.95
N LYS A 16 -7.51 1.73 -13.09
CA LYS A 16 -8.73 0.92 -13.29
C LYS A 16 -9.77 1.25 -12.22
N SER A 17 -11.04 1.19 -12.61
CA SER A 17 -12.18 1.38 -11.70
C SER A 17 -12.27 0.29 -10.62
N LEU A 18 -11.94 -0.96 -10.95
CA LEU A 18 -11.91 -2.03 -9.97
C LEU A 18 -10.79 -1.79 -8.95
N GLY A 19 -11.17 -1.61 -7.69
CA GLY A 19 -10.26 -1.24 -6.61
C GLY A 19 -9.79 0.21 -6.64
N GLY A 20 -10.24 1.02 -7.62
CA GLY A 20 -9.72 2.35 -7.87
C GLY A 20 -8.19 2.36 -8.01
N GLU A 21 -7.63 1.31 -8.62
CA GLU A 21 -6.22 0.90 -8.51
C GLU A 21 -5.35 1.45 -9.66
N LEU A 22 -4.11 1.81 -9.31
CA LEU A 22 -3.03 2.12 -10.25
C LEU A 22 -2.48 0.83 -10.89
N THR A 23 -2.37 0.77 -12.21
CA THR A 23 -2.01 -0.46 -12.94
C THR A 23 -0.86 -0.31 -13.92
N SER A 24 -0.35 0.90 -14.12
CA SER A 24 0.82 1.15 -14.97
C SER A 24 1.45 2.48 -14.58
N ILE A 25 2.78 2.53 -14.59
CA ILE A 25 3.59 3.75 -14.55
C ILE A 25 4.67 3.61 -15.63
N LYS A 26 4.60 4.44 -16.67
CA LYS A 26 5.57 4.42 -17.76
C LYS A 26 6.27 5.75 -17.95
N ASP A 27 7.57 5.71 -18.20
CA ASP A 27 8.31 6.88 -18.66
C ASP A 27 8.00 7.24 -20.12
N ALA A 28 8.58 8.34 -20.61
CA ALA A 28 8.42 8.81 -21.99
C ALA A 28 8.97 7.84 -23.06
N SER A 29 9.88 6.93 -22.68
CA SER A 29 10.40 5.89 -23.57
C SER A 29 9.50 4.65 -23.63
N GLY A 30 8.53 4.55 -22.72
CA GLY A 30 7.58 3.45 -22.63
C GLY A 30 8.00 2.33 -21.67
N THR A 31 9.10 2.51 -20.93
CA THR A 31 9.55 1.57 -19.87
C THR A 31 8.50 1.50 -18.78
N GLU A 32 8.06 0.29 -18.43
CA GLU A 32 7.07 0.06 -17.38
C GLU A 32 7.76 -0.18 -16.03
N TYR A 33 7.43 0.65 -15.05
CA TYR A 33 7.99 0.56 -13.70
C TYR A 33 7.07 -0.16 -12.73
N LEU A 34 5.75 -0.18 -12.97
CA LEU A 34 4.82 -0.90 -12.10
C LEU A 34 4.71 -2.38 -12.53
N TRP A 35 4.70 -3.26 -11.54
CA TRP A 35 4.44 -4.68 -11.75
C TRP A 35 3.13 -4.92 -12.51
N GLN A 36 3.18 -5.82 -13.49
CA GLN A 36 2.06 -6.07 -14.42
C GLN A 36 1.16 -7.25 -14.01
N GLY A 37 1.29 -7.76 -12.78
CA GLY A 37 0.33 -8.70 -12.21
C GLY A 37 0.38 -10.11 -12.81
N ASN A 38 1.57 -10.63 -13.15
CA ASN A 38 1.67 -12.03 -13.61
C ASN A 38 1.21 -12.98 -12.49
N PRO A 39 0.11 -13.74 -12.67
CA PRO A 39 -0.46 -14.61 -11.65
C PRO A 39 0.45 -15.76 -11.22
N ASP A 40 1.48 -16.10 -12.00
CA ASP A 40 2.47 -17.11 -11.60
C ASP A 40 3.27 -16.67 -10.36
N PHE A 41 3.37 -15.35 -10.12
CA PHE A 41 4.03 -14.76 -8.96
C PHE A 41 3.04 -14.07 -8.03
N TRP A 42 2.35 -13.05 -8.55
CA TRP A 42 1.34 -12.29 -7.82
C TRP A 42 0.46 -11.50 -8.80
N SER A 43 -0.85 -11.69 -8.73
CA SER A 43 -1.81 -11.06 -9.66
C SER A 43 -2.22 -9.63 -9.28
N GLY A 44 -1.82 -9.14 -8.10
CA GLY A 44 -2.00 -7.74 -7.72
C GLY A 44 -1.01 -6.83 -8.43
N GLN A 45 -1.24 -5.52 -8.37
CA GLN A 45 -0.31 -4.51 -8.88
C GLN A 45 -0.07 -3.43 -7.83
N ALA A 46 -1.08 -2.57 -7.60
CA ALA A 46 -1.04 -1.53 -6.57
C ALA A 46 -2.38 -1.43 -5.82
N PRO A 47 -2.86 -2.52 -5.17
CA PRO A 47 -4.17 -2.51 -4.54
C PRO A 47 -4.27 -1.50 -3.39
N VAL A 48 -5.47 -0.95 -3.23
CA VAL A 48 -5.84 -0.09 -2.10
C VAL A 48 -6.27 -0.95 -0.91
N LEU A 49 -5.71 -0.68 0.27
CA LEU A 49 -5.92 -1.45 1.49
C LEU A 49 -6.88 -0.69 2.41
N PHE A 50 -8.14 -1.12 2.50
CA PHE A 50 -9.19 -0.46 3.30
C PHE A 50 -10.35 -1.42 3.62
N PRO A 51 -10.94 -1.39 4.83
CA PRO A 51 -10.61 -0.52 5.98
C PRO A 51 -9.51 -1.11 6.89
N ILE A 52 -8.81 -2.15 6.43
CA ILE A 52 -7.68 -2.75 7.16
C ILE A 52 -6.44 -2.86 6.27
N VAL A 53 -5.28 -2.86 6.92
CA VAL A 53 -4.01 -3.30 6.36
C VAL A 53 -3.67 -4.66 6.96
N GLY A 54 -3.16 -5.60 6.17
CA GLY A 54 -2.86 -6.95 6.62
C GLY A 54 -4.12 -7.76 6.95
N CYS A 55 -4.05 -8.59 8.00
CA CYS A 55 -5.12 -9.50 8.40
C CYS A 55 -5.76 -9.06 9.74
N LEU A 56 -6.98 -9.52 9.98
CA LEU A 56 -7.53 -9.65 11.33
C LEU A 56 -7.27 -11.07 11.84
N ARG A 57 -7.13 -11.26 13.15
CA ARG A 57 -7.07 -12.59 13.77
C ARG A 57 -8.35 -13.35 13.42
N ASN A 58 -8.20 -14.55 12.85
CA ASN A 58 -9.31 -15.36 12.34
C ASN A 58 -10.19 -14.65 11.27
N GLY A 59 -9.70 -13.56 10.67
CA GLY A 59 -10.45 -12.76 9.68
C GLY A 59 -11.56 -11.88 10.25
N THR A 60 -11.69 -11.76 11.58
CA THR A 60 -12.79 -11.03 12.24
C THR A 60 -12.34 -10.17 13.41
N ALA A 61 -13.11 -9.14 13.75
CA ALA A 61 -12.96 -8.37 14.99
C ALA A 61 -14.32 -7.90 15.51
N THR A 62 -14.42 -7.65 16.81
CA THR A 62 -15.53 -6.90 17.39
C THR A 62 -15.39 -5.44 17.01
N ILE A 63 -16.48 -4.79 16.63
CA ILE A 63 -16.49 -3.40 16.15
C ILE A 63 -17.77 -2.69 16.58
N GLY A 64 -17.67 -1.41 16.95
CA GLY A 64 -18.76 -0.61 17.50
C GLY A 64 -19.41 -1.24 18.73
N ASP A 65 -20.69 -0.92 18.97
CA ASP A 65 -21.51 -1.50 20.05
C ASP A 65 -21.81 -3.01 19.81
N SER A 66 -20.77 -3.85 19.89
CA SER A 66 -20.82 -5.33 19.82
C SER A 66 -21.21 -5.93 18.47
N LYS A 67 -20.97 -5.24 17.35
CA LYS A 67 -21.05 -5.86 16.01
C LYS A 67 -19.75 -6.62 15.72
N THR A 68 -19.75 -7.39 14.63
CA THR A 68 -18.56 -8.10 14.14
C THR A 68 -18.27 -7.66 12.72
N CYS A 69 -17.02 -7.29 12.45
CA CYS A 69 -16.54 -7.12 11.08
C CYS A 69 -15.79 -8.37 10.62
N SER A 70 -15.81 -8.62 9.31
CA SER A 70 -15.14 -9.76 8.69
C SER A 70 -14.49 -9.33 7.38
N PHE A 71 -13.20 -9.60 7.24
CA PHE A 71 -12.42 -9.20 6.08
C PHE A 71 -11.45 -10.30 5.65
N GLY A 72 -11.26 -10.42 4.33
CA GLY A 72 -10.02 -11.00 3.83
C GLY A 72 -8.83 -10.07 4.07
N ARG A 73 -7.61 -10.58 3.90
CA ARG A 73 -6.36 -9.77 3.96
C ARG A 73 -6.54 -8.47 3.15
N HIS A 74 -6.16 -7.33 3.73
CA HIS A 74 -6.26 -5.97 3.18
C HIS A 74 -7.67 -5.41 2.93
N GLY A 75 -8.69 -6.01 3.54
CA GLY A 75 -10.04 -5.46 3.51
C GLY A 75 -10.77 -5.69 2.19
N LEU A 76 -11.68 -4.77 1.89
CA LEU A 76 -12.70 -4.91 0.85
C LEU A 76 -12.44 -4.06 -0.40
N ALA A 77 -11.81 -2.87 -0.24
CA ALA A 77 -11.80 -1.85 -1.30
C ALA A 77 -11.26 -2.36 -2.64
N ARG A 78 -10.11 -3.06 -2.64
CA ARG A 78 -9.47 -3.62 -3.85
C ARG A 78 -10.35 -4.56 -4.69
N LYS A 79 -11.46 -5.07 -4.13
CA LYS A 79 -12.36 -6.01 -4.81
C LYS A 79 -13.64 -5.35 -5.33
N LEU A 80 -13.84 -4.07 -5.06
CA LEU A 80 -15.08 -3.35 -5.40
C LEU A 80 -14.85 -2.36 -6.53
N GLU A 81 -15.89 -2.12 -7.32
CA GLU A 81 -15.85 -1.14 -8.40
C GLU A 81 -16.01 0.29 -7.85
N PHE A 82 -15.06 1.16 -8.19
CA PHE A 82 -15.14 2.58 -7.89
C PHE A 82 -15.78 3.32 -9.07
N THR A 83 -16.57 4.34 -8.75
CA THR A 83 -17.13 5.25 -9.74
C THR A 83 -16.12 6.34 -10.08
N LEU A 84 -15.84 6.57 -11.37
CA LEU A 84 -15.06 7.73 -11.80
C LEU A 84 -15.89 9.01 -11.60
N VAL A 85 -15.43 9.91 -10.74
CA VAL A 85 -16.09 11.17 -10.39
C VAL A 85 -15.67 12.29 -11.34
N SER A 86 -14.39 12.38 -11.63
CA SER A 86 -13.81 13.38 -12.54
C SER A 86 -12.48 12.91 -13.09
N SER A 87 -12.16 13.33 -14.31
CA SER A 87 -10.82 13.15 -14.88
C SER A 87 -10.44 14.32 -15.79
N SER A 88 -9.12 14.47 -15.95
CA SER A 88 -8.44 15.35 -16.88
C SER A 88 -7.19 14.62 -17.39
N ASP A 89 -6.34 15.28 -18.17
CA ASP A 89 -5.10 14.66 -18.67
C ASP A 89 -4.10 14.34 -17.54
N SER A 90 -4.17 15.02 -16.40
CA SER A 90 -3.18 14.90 -15.30
C SER A 90 -3.78 14.56 -13.94
N CYS A 91 -5.09 14.41 -13.83
CA CYS A 91 -5.75 14.09 -12.57
C CYS A 91 -7.00 13.22 -12.79
N ALA A 92 -7.24 12.26 -11.90
CA ALA A 92 -8.49 11.50 -11.83
C ALA A 92 -8.92 11.26 -10.37
N VAL A 93 -10.23 11.25 -10.16
CA VAL A 93 -10.85 10.95 -8.86
C VAL A 93 -11.83 9.80 -9.03
N TYR A 94 -11.62 8.73 -8.26
CA TYR A 94 -12.50 7.57 -8.14
C TYR A 94 -13.14 7.57 -6.75
N SER A 95 -14.40 7.16 -6.64
CA SER A 95 -15.15 7.12 -5.37
C SER A 95 -15.81 5.75 -5.17
N LEU A 96 -15.64 5.19 -3.98
CA LEU A 96 -16.36 4.04 -3.45
C LEU A 96 -17.17 4.50 -2.25
N LYS A 97 -18.50 4.35 -2.32
CA LYS A 97 -19.40 4.65 -1.21
C LYS A 97 -19.90 3.36 -0.59
N ALA A 98 -20.15 3.40 0.71
CA ALA A 98 -20.79 2.29 1.40
C ALA A 98 -22.18 2.00 0.78
N ASP A 99 -22.46 0.72 0.63
CA ASP A 99 -23.78 0.17 0.34
C ASP A 99 -24.15 -0.91 1.36
N ASP A 100 -25.36 -1.46 1.25
CA ASP A 100 -25.84 -2.51 2.15
C ASP A 100 -24.90 -3.72 2.23
N SER A 101 -24.25 -4.10 1.12
CA SER A 101 -23.32 -5.24 1.08
C SER A 101 -22.01 -4.95 1.81
N THR A 102 -21.45 -3.76 1.64
CA THR A 102 -20.26 -3.35 2.40
C THR A 102 -20.55 -3.27 3.90
N LYS A 103 -21.76 -2.85 4.29
CA LYS A 103 -22.19 -2.72 5.68
C LYS A 103 -22.35 -4.06 6.41
N GLU A 104 -22.52 -5.16 5.68
CA GLU A 104 -22.48 -6.52 6.25
C GLU A 104 -21.09 -6.85 6.81
N GLN A 105 -20.02 -6.33 6.19
CA GLN A 105 -18.63 -6.57 6.61
C GLN A 105 -18.07 -5.44 7.47
N TYR A 106 -18.47 -4.20 7.21
CA TYR A 106 -17.97 -2.99 7.87
C TYR A 106 -19.13 -2.02 8.11
N PRO A 107 -19.72 -1.97 9.32
CA PRO A 107 -21.05 -1.40 9.56
C PRO A 107 -21.05 0.14 9.68
N TYR A 108 -20.40 0.82 8.74
CA TYR A 108 -20.25 2.28 8.69
C TYR A 108 -20.65 2.84 7.31
N ASP A 109 -21.25 4.03 7.34
CA ASP A 109 -21.48 4.85 6.16
C ASP A 109 -20.18 5.60 5.82
N PHE A 110 -19.47 5.15 4.78
CA PHE A 110 -18.21 5.74 4.36
C PHE A 110 -18.23 6.16 2.89
N GLU A 111 -17.35 7.11 2.55
CA GLU A 111 -16.89 7.31 1.18
C GLU A 111 -15.35 7.30 1.16
N LEU A 112 -14.77 6.43 0.32
CA LEU A 112 -13.35 6.40 0.03
C LEU A 112 -13.13 6.96 -1.37
N GLN A 113 -12.39 8.07 -1.46
CA GLN A 113 -11.97 8.63 -2.73
C GLN A 113 -10.48 8.36 -2.98
N MET A 114 -10.19 7.80 -4.15
CA MET A 114 -8.82 7.67 -4.67
C MET A 114 -8.56 8.81 -5.64
N ILE A 115 -7.57 9.63 -5.33
CA ILE A 115 -7.21 10.82 -6.10
C ILE A 115 -5.80 10.61 -6.64
N TYR A 116 -5.67 10.63 -7.96
CA TYR A 116 -4.42 10.48 -8.68
C TYR A 116 -4.06 11.79 -9.35
N GLU A 117 -2.88 12.32 -9.07
CA GLU A 117 -2.38 13.57 -9.66
C GLU A 117 -0.98 13.33 -10.22
N LEU A 118 -0.74 13.59 -11.49
CA LEU A 118 0.60 13.48 -12.06
C LEU A 118 1.54 14.52 -11.46
N THR A 119 2.74 14.09 -11.12
CA THR A 119 3.91 14.97 -10.93
C THR A 119 4.71 15.02 -12.23
N ASP A 120 5.78 15.81 -12.28
CA ASP A 120 6.61 15.90 -13.49
C ASP A 120 7.12 14.53 -13.95
N HIS A 121 7.49 13.63 -13.04
CA HIS A 121 8.08 12.31 -13.34
C HIS A 121 7.36 11.15 -12.65
N GLY A 122 6.10 11.32 -12.26
CA GLY A 122 5.42 10.32 -11.44
C GLY A 122 3.97 10.63 -11.14
N VAL A 123 3.49 10.13 -10.01
CA VAL A 123 2.10 10.27 -9.57
C VAL A 123 2.02 10.40 -8.05
N LYS A 124 1.25 11.38 -7.59
CA LYS A 124 0.75 11.47 -6.22
C LYS A 124 -0.53 10.66 -6.11
N VAL A 125 -0.58 9.76 -5.14
CA VAL A 125 -1.75 8.94 -4.79
C VAL A 125 -2.27 9.42 -3.45
N SER A 126 -3.53 9.86 -3.42
CA SER A 126 -4.17 10.34 -2.19
C SER A 126 -5.43 9.53 -1.88
N HIS A 127 -5.57 9.14 -0.62
CA HIS A 127 -6.72 8.42 -0.10
C HIS A 127 -7.50 9.38 0.77
N LYS A 128 -8.67 9.82 0.29
CA LYS A 128 -9.56 10.65 1.08
C LYS A 128 -10.66 9.77 1.66
N VAL A 129 -10.62 9.56 2.97
CA VAL A 129 -11.61 8.77 3.72
C VAL A 129 -12.59 9.74 4.36
N ILE A 130 -13.89 9.53 4.16
CA ILE A 130 -14.96 10.40 4.64
C ILE A 130 -15.93 9.55 5.45
N ASN A 131 -16.21 9.96 6.68
CA ASN A 131 -17.29 9.40 7.48
C ASN A 131 -18.61 10.07 7.09
N GLN A 132 -19.50 9.34 6.43
CA GLN A 132 -20.84 9.82 6.03
C GLN A 132 -21.92 9.42 7.05
N GLY A 133 -21.55 8.72 8.11
CA GLY A 133 -22.45 8.28 9.16
C GLY A 133 -22.64 9.30 10.29
N ASP A 134 -23.33 8.84 11.33
CA ASP A 134 -23.66 9.56 12.55
C ASP A 134 -22.91 9.04 13.79
N ILE A 135 -22.00 8.09 13.60
CA ILE A 135 -21.14 7.49 14.63
C ILE A 135 -19.65 7.63 14.26
N VAL A 136 -18.77 7.61 15.25
CA VAL A 136 -17.31 7.63 15.04
C VAL A 136 -16.88 6.40 14.24
N MET A 137 -16.09 6.61 13.18
CA MET A 137 -15.69 5.54 12.24
C MET A 137 -14.20 5.19 12.39
N PRO A 138 -13.86 3.95 12.79
CA PRO A 138 -12.49 3.48 12.90
C PRO A 138 -11.99 2.86 11.57
N TYR A 139 -10.80 3.20 11.09
CA TYR A 139 -10.25 2.64 9.85
C TYR A 139 -8.72 2.58 9.85
N CYS A 140 -8.18 1.72 8.99
CA CYS A 140 -6.81 1.81 8.49
C CYS A 140 -6.86 1.97 6.96
N ILE A 141 -5.86 2.65 6.42
CA ILE A 141 -5.67 2.85 4.97
C ILE A 141 -4.22 2.62 4.57
N GLY A 142 -3.98 2.10 3.37
CA GLY A 142 -2.64 1.98 2.81
C GLY A 142 -2.65 1.71 1.32
N GLY A 143 -1.48 1.85 0.71
CA GLY A 143 -1.22 1.40 -0.66
C GLY A 143 -0.31 0.18 -0.67
N HIS A 144 -0.34 -0.57 -1.77
CA HIS A 144 0.54 -1.73 -1.98
C HIS A 144 1.15 -1.75 -3.39
N PRO A 145 1.78 -0.65 -3.88
CA PRO A 145 2.36 -0.63 -5.21
C PRO A 145 3.59 -1.55 -5.30
N ALA A 146 3.55 -2.49 -6.23
CA ALA A 146 4.69 -3.32 -6.63
C ALA A 146 5.36 -2.76 -7.89
N PHE A 147 6.68 -2.75 -7.89
CA PHE A 147 7.51 -2.21 -8.97
C PHE A 147 8.35 -3.31 -9.59
N ASN A 148 8.51 -3.28 -10.92
CA ASN A 148 9.36 -4.22 -11.64
C ASN A 148 10.79 -4.16 -11.11
N CYS A 149 11.34 -5.32 -10.82
CA CYS A 149 12.71 -5.49 -10.35
C CYS A 149 13.20 -6.83 -10.88
N PRO A 150 14.07 -6.85 -11.91
CA PRO A 150 14.65 -5.69 -12.60
C PRO A 150 13.66 -4.89 -13.46
N VAL A 151 13.97 -3.62 -13.70
CA VAL A 151 13.26 -2.73 -14.63
C VAL A 151 13.65 -3.01 -16.08
N TYR A 152 14.94 -3.20 -16.36
CA TYR A 152 15.43 -3.47 -17.72
C TYR A 152 15.83 -4.92 -17.94
N GLU A 153 15.67 -5.38 -19.18
CA GLU A 153 16.13 -6.70 -19.61
C GLU A 153 17.66 -6.79 -19.51
N GLY A 154 18.15 -7.90 -18.95
CA GLY A 154 19.59 -8.17 -18.77
C GLY A 154 20.16 -7.76 -17.41
N GLU A 155 19.39 -7.06 -16.59
CA GLU A 155 19.71 -6.80 -15.19
C GLU A 155 19.24 -7.96 -14.29
N ASN A 156 19.76 -8.02 -13.07
CA ASN A 156 19.39 -9.03 -12.08
C ASN A 156 18.67 -8.40 -10.89
N PHE A 157 17.91 -9.21 -10.15
CA PHE A 157 17.24 -8.78 -8.92
C PHE A 157 18.23 -8.20 -7.90
N GLU A 158 19.42 -8.80 -7.78
CA GLU A 158 20.50 -8.39 -6.88
C GLU A 158 21.33 -7.19 -7.37
N ASP A 159 20.98 -6.62 -8.53
CA ASP A 159 21.52 -5.32 -8.96
C ASP A 159 20.79 -4.14 -8.31
N TYR A 160 19.68 -4.41 -7.62
CA TYR A 160 18.85 -3.41 -6.97
C TYR A 160 19.11 -3.31 -5.47
N ILE A 161 18.81 -2.13 -4.94
CA ILE A 161 18.84 -1.81 -3.53
C ILE A 161 17.54 -1.12 -3.12
N VAL A 162 17.15 -1.32 -1.87
CA VAL A 162 16.20 -0.44 -1.17
C VAL A 162 17.02 0.56 -0.37
N GLU A 163 16.88 1.85 -0.66
CA GLU A 163 17.63 2.93 0.00
C GLU A 163 16.70 3.90 0.73
N PHE A 164 16.96 4.12 2.00
CA PHE A 164 16.28 5.08 2.87
C PHE A 164 16.97 6.45 2.83
N GLU A 165 16.18 7.50 3.06
CA GLU A 165 16.65 8.90 3.09
C GLU A 165 17.75 9.17 4.13
N GLN A 166 17.71 8.47 5.26
CA GLN A 166 18.65 8.65 6.36
C GLN A 166 18.96 7.31 7.04
N PRO A 167 20.08 7.21 7.79
CA PRO A 167 20.45 5.97 8.47
C PRO A 167 19.37 5.52 9.45
N GLU A 168 18.97 4.26 9.33
CA GLU A 168 17.97 3.61 10.18
C GLU A 168 18.62 2.57 11.08
N THR A 169 17.96 2.30 12.21
CA THR A 169 18.23 1.11 13.03
C THR A 169 16.90 0.43 13.21
N ALA A 170 16.70 -0.68 12.50
CA ALA A 170 15.38 -1.29 12.38
C ALA A 170 15.48 -2.81 12.53
N ALA A 171 14.60 -3.35 13.37
CA ALA A 171 14.24 -4.76 13.34
C ALA A 171 12.81 -4.85 12.79
N CYS A 172 12.50 -5.87 12.01
CA CYS A 172 11.17 -6.10 11.47
C CYS A 172 10.54 -7.28 12.21
N ALA A 173 9.29 -7.10 12.67
CA ALA A 173 8.51 -8.18 13.25
C ALA A 173 8.24 -9.27 12.20
N GLN A 174 8.34 -10.53 12.60
CA GLN A 174 7.95 -11.65 11.77
C GLN A 174 6.43 -11.82 11.77
N LEU A 175 5.90 -12.38 10.68
CA LEU A 175 4.50 -12.78 10.62
C LEU A 175 4.33 -14.21 11.14
N THR A 176 3.22 -14.44 11.84
CA THR A 176 2.73 -15.79 12.13
C THR A 176 2.17 -16.44 10.86
N ASP A 177 1.95 -17.76 10.88
CA ASP A 177 1.40 -18.50 9.73
C ASP A 177 0.01 -17.98 9.27
N ASP A 178 -0.77 -17.41 10.19
CA ASP A 178 -2.06 -16.75 9.94
C ASP A 178 -1.94 -15.24 9.59
N GLY A 179 -0.71 -14.73 9.46
CA GLY A 179 -0.41 -13.39 8.97
C GLY A 179 -0.47 -12.28 10.03
N LEU A 180 -0.39 -12.62 11.31
CA LEU A 180 -0.35 -11.65 12.42
C LEU A 180 1.06 -11.13 12.68
N ILE A 181 1.17 -9.88 13.14
CA ILE A 181 2.46 -9.32 13.56
C ILE A 181 2.90 -9.96 14.88
N ASN A 182 4.04 -10.66 14.90
CA ASN A 182 4.63 -11.17 16.13
C ASN A 182 5.67 -10.20 16.70
N ASN A 183 5.25 -9.29 17.58
CA ASN A 183 6.16 -8.30 18.17
C ASN A 183 7.25 -8.89 19.07
N ASN A 184 7.07 -10.13 19.53
CA ASN A 184 8.07 -10.84 20.34
C ASN A 184 9.16 -11.51 19.49
N ASP A 185 8.99 -11.57 18.17
CA ASP A 185 9.94 -12.16 17.24
C ASP A 185 10.29 -11.14 16.15
N ARG A 186 11.41 -10.43 16.34
CA ARG A 186 11.87 -9.39 15.41
C ARG A 186 13.27 -9.73 14.92
N ILE A 187 13.47 -9.57 13.61
CA ILE A 187 14.76 -9.80 12.96
C ILE A 187 15.40 -8.42 12.71
N PRO A 188 16.63 -8.16 13.21
CA PRO A 188 17.38 -6.97 12.83
C PRO A 188 17.63 -6.95 11.31
N VAL A 189 17.28 -5.84 10.67
CA VAL A 189 17.44 -5.64 9.21
C VAL A 189 18.45 -4.54 8.91
N LEU A 190 18.51 -3.49 9.73
CA LEU A 190 19.41 -2.34 9.58
C LEU A 190 20.05 -1.97 10.91
N ASP A 191 21.34 -1.63 10.88
CA ASP A 191 22.08 -1.06 12.02
C ASP A 191 22.90 0.16 11.61
N HIS A 192 22.31 1.35 11.76
CA HIS A 192 22.87 2.63 11.31
C HIS A 192 23.19 2.66 9.80
N GLU A 193 22.32 2.03 9.02
CA GLU A 193 22.48 1.84 7.58
C GLU A 193 21.34 2.51 6.82
N THR A 194 21.61 2.92 5.58
CA THR A 194 20.60 3.46 4.66
C THR A 194 20.15 2.47 3.61
N VAL A 195 20.80 1.31 3.47
CA VAL A 195 20.65 0.43 2.30
C VAL A 195 20.36 -1.00 2.70
N ILE A 196 19.37 -1.61 2.05
CA ILE A 196 19.14 -3.06 2.05
C ILE A 196 19.43 -3.58 0.63
N PRO A 197 20.44 -4.44 0.44
CA PRO A 197 20.64 -5.15 -0.82
C PRO A 197 19.46 -6.07 -1.11
N VAL A 198 18.81 -5.89 -2.27
CA VAL A 198 17.61 -6.67 -2.62
C VAL A 198 18.01 -8.10 -2.96
N LYS A 199 17.33 -9.07 -2.35
CA LYS A 199 17.49 -10.53 -2.57
C LYS A 199 16.16 -11.22 -2.30
N HIS A 200 15.80 -12.24 -3.08
CA HIS A 200 14.51 -12.94 -2.88
C HIS A 200 14.39 -13.55 -1.48
N SER A 201 15.50 -14.02 -0.92
CA SER A 201 15.53 -14.64 0.42
C SER A 201 15.10 -13.73 1.56
N LEU A 202 15.08 -12.41 1.35
CA LEU A 202 14.52 -11.45 2.32
C LEU A 202 13.01 -11.66 2.53
N PHE A 203 12.30 -12.17 1.51
CA PHE A 203 10.84 -12.20 1.46
C PHE A 203 10.23 -13.61 1.59
N TYR A 204 11.07 -14.64 1.82
CA TYR A 204 10.59 -16.02 2.04
C TYR A 204 9.75 -16.20 3.31
N LYS A 205 9.82 -15.22 4.23
CA LYS A 205 9.01 -15.16 5.45
C LYS A 205 8.00 -14.00 5.44
N ASP A 206 7.49 -13.64 4.26
CA ASP A 206 6.59 -12.51 4.03
C ASP A 206 7.30 -11.15 4.19
N ALA A 207 6.54 -10.06 4.33
CA ALA A 207 7.01 -8.69 4.23
C ALA A 207 7.99 -8.29 5.34
N LEU A 208 8.96 -7.44 4.99
CA LEU A 208 9.71 -6.64 5.96
C LEU A 208 8.84 -5.45 6.38
N ILE A 209 8.38 -5.47 7.63
CA ILE A 209 7.47 -4.44 8.16
C ILE A 209 8.26 -3.48 9.04
N PHE A 210 8.40 -2.25 8.57
CA PHE A 210 9.05 -1.18 9.31
C PHE A 210 8.00 -0.28 9.97
N ASP A 211 8.03 -0.20 11.29
CA ASP A 211 7.07 0.50 12.14
C ASP A 211 7.69 1.62 13.00
N GLN A 212 8.98 1.87 12.81
CA GLN A 212 9.76 2.86 13.58
C GLN A 212 10.75 3.64 12.70
N LEU A 213 10.48 3.74 11.38
CA LEU A 213 11.34 4.49 10.47
C LEU A 213 11.36 5.97 10.84
N LYS A 214 12.55 6.57 10.75
CA LYS A 214 12.69 8.02 10.74
C LYS A 214 12.44 8.59 9.35
N SER A 215 12.85 7.87 8.32
CA SER A 215 12.70 8.22 6.91
C SER A 215 11.23 8.28 6.51
N ARG A 216 10.91 9.21 5.60
CA ARG A 216 9.60 9.29 4.92
C ARG A 216 9.76 9.25 3.41
N MET A 217 10.88 8.70 2.97
CA MET A 217 11.24 8.49 1.58
C MET A 217 12.09 7.22 1.47
N VAL A 218 11.80 6.40 0.46
CA VAL A 218 12.50 5.15 0.16
C VAL A 218 12.62 4.98 -1.35
N ALA A 219 13.78 4.55 -1.84
CA ALA A 219 14.02 4.25 -3.25
C ALA A 219 14.21 2.74 -3.46
N LEU A 220 13.62 2.19 -4.51
CA LEU A 220 14.02 0.93 -5.12
C LEU A 220 14.76 1.27 -6.41
N LYS A 221 16.07 1.04 -6.47
CA LYS A 221 16.87 1.45 -7.63
C LYS A 221 18.03 0.52 -7.90
N HIS A 222 18.48 0.52 -9.15
CA HIS A 222 19.71 -0.15 -9.54
C HIS A 222 20.92 0.54 -8.88
N LYS A 223 21.81 -0.23 -8.23
CA LYS A 223 22.89 0.28 -7.37
C LYS A 223 23.93 1.14 -8.10
N GLU A 224 24.17 0.91 -9.39
CA GLU A 224 25.16 1.65 -10.18
C GLU A 224 24.55 2.80 -11.01
N SER A 225 23.54 2.51 -11.86
CA SER A 225 22.93 3.50 -12.75
C SER A 225 21.93 4.42 -12.05
N GLY A 226 21.37 4.02 -10.89
CA GLY A 226 20.48 4.85 -10.08
C GLY A 226 19.03 4.94 -10.56
N HIS A 227 18.70 4.36 -11.71
CA HIS A 227 17.32 4.33 -12.21
C HIS A 227 16.44 3.42 -11.33
N GLY A 228 15.16 3.74 -11.28
CA GLY A 228 14.18 2.99 -10.49
C GLY A 228 13.02 3.86 -10.05
N ILE A 229 12.54 3.63 -8.83
CA ILE A 229 11.40 4.33 -8.26
C ILE A 229 11.77 4.90 -6.89
N LEU A 230 11.28 6.10 -6.64
CA LEU A 230 11.27 6.76 -5.33
C LEU A 230 9.83 6.84 -4.81
N VAL A 231 9.62 6.44 -3.56
CA VAL A 231 8.34 6.60 -2.85
C VAL A 231 8.52 7.56 -1.69
N ARG A 232 7.76 8.66 -1.68
CA ARG A 232 7.66 9.61 -0.56
C ARG A 232 6.35 9.39 0.15
N PHE A 233 6.38 9.15 1.45
CA PHE A 233 5.21 8.73 2.23
C PHE A 233 5.09 9.49 3.57
N PRO A 234 5.13 10.84 3.58
CA PRO A 234 5.15 11.62 4.82
C PRO A 234 3.93 11.38 5.73
N ASP A 235 2.80 10.99 5.14
CA ASP A 235 1.53 10.80 5.85
C ASP A 235 1.36 9.39 6.43
N PHE A 236 2.34 8.50 6.24
CA PHE A 236 2.26 7.09 6.63
C PHE A 236 3.35 6.74 7.65
N ASP A 237 2.96 6.09 8.74
CA ASP A 237 3.84 5.74 9.85
C ASP A 237 4.58 4.40 9.63
N TYR A 238 4.05 3.56 8.74
CA TYR A 238 4.56 2.24 8.47
C TYR A 238 4.95 2.09 6.99
N LEU A 239 5.95 1.25 6.74
CA LEU A 239 6.33 0.83 5.40
C LEU A 239 6.46 -0.69 5.34
N GLY A 240 5.72 -1.33 4.44
CA GLY A 240 5.98 -2.69 4.00
C GLY A 240 7.00 -2.70 2.86
N VAL A 241 7.98 -3.60 2.92
CA VAL A 241 8.82 -3.96 1.77
C VAL A 241 8.64 -5.45 1.51
N TRP A 242 8.14 -5.80 0.33
CA TRP A 242 7.69 -7.17 0.06
C TRP A 242 7.99 -7.62 -1.38
N SER A 243 8.22 -8.92 -1.55
CA SER A 243 8.17 -9.60 -2.83
C SER A 243 7.55 -10.99 -2.61
N SER A 244 7.10 -11.64 -3.67
CA SER A 244 6.54 -12.98 -3.53
C SER A 244 7.62 -14.00 -3.18
N ALA A 245 7.30 -14.95 -2.29
CA ALA A 245 8.23 -15.97 -1.82
C ALA A 245 8.67 -16.98 -2.89
N ASN A 246 8.05 -16.94 -4.07
CA ASN A 246 8.38 -17.77 -5.23
C ASN A 246 9.23 -17.01 -6.26
N ASP A 247 10.11 -16.12 -5.77
CA ASP A 247 11.08 -15.38 -6.56
C ASP A 247 10.44 -14.46 -7.64
N GLY A 248 9.41 -13.70 -7.25
CA GLY A 248 8.74 -12.75 -8.16
C GLY A 248 9.65 -11.60 -8.61
N PRO A 249 9.62 -11.19 -9.89
CA PRO A 249 10.48 -10.13 -10.43
C PRO A 249 9.93 -8.73 -10.14
N PHE A 250 9.59 -8.48 -8.87
CA PHE A 250 9.10 -7.20 -8.38
C PHE A 250 9.46 -7.01 -6.91
N VAL A 251 9.46 -5.75 -6.48
CA VAL A 251 9.47 -5.38 -5.05
C VAL A 251 8.35 -4.36 -4.82
N ALA A 252 7.53 -4.59 -3.81
CA ALA A 252 6.53 -3.66 -3.33
C ALA A 252 7.09 -2.75 -2.23
N LEU A 253 6.74 -1.47 -2.31
CA LEU A 253 7.02 -0.48 -1.29
C LEU A 253 5.68 0.07 -0.84
N GLU A 254 5.26 -0.24 0.38
CA GLU A 254 3.86 -0.15 0.77
C GLU A 254 3.65 0.82 1.94
N PRO A 255 3.26 2.08 1.67
CA PRO A 255 2.92 3.03 2.72
C PRO A 255 1.62 2.63 3.42
N TRP A 256 1.67 2.46 4.74
CA TRP A 256 0.51 2.09 5.54
C TRP A 256 0.29 3.01 6.74
N SER A 257 -0.97 3.24 7.10
CA SER A 257 -1.36 3.98 8.30
C SER A 257 -1.67 3.07 9.50
N GLY A 258 -1.79 1.77 9.27
CA GLY A 258 -1.92 0.74 10.31
C GLY A 258 -1.38 -0.59 9.79
N THR A 259 -1.46 -1.64 10.61
CA THR A 259 -0.84 -2.94 10.29
C THR A 259 -1.83 -4.11 10.45
N SER A 260 -1.38 -5.30 10.05
CA SER A 260 -2.03 -6.56 10.42
C SER A 260 -2.24 -6.63 11.94
N THR A 261 -3.23 -7.41 12.38
CA THR A 261 -3.44 -7.64 13.81
C THR A 261 -2.19 -8.20 14.44
N CYS A 262 -1.84 -7.66 15.60
CA CYS A 262 -0.66 -8.11 16.33
C CYS A 262 -1.02 -9.27 17.26
N SER A 263 -0.04 -10.12 17.55
CA SER A 263 -0.23 -11.28 18.44
C SER A 263 -0.50 -10.89 19.89
N ASP A 264 -0.18 -9.66 20.27
CA ASP A 264 -0.26 -9.10 21.61
C ASP A 264 -1.36 -8.04 21.79
N GLU A 265 -2.27 -7.89 20.82
CA GLU A 265 -3.50 -7.09 20.94
C GLU A 265 -4.76 -7.98 21.04
N ASP A 266 -5.85 -7.40 21.54
CA ASP A 266 -7.17 -8.03 21.56
C ASP A 266 -7.84 -7.99 20.17
N ASP A 267 -9.04 -8.57 20.07
CA ASP A 267 -9.78 -8.66 18.81
C ASP A 267 -10.85 -7.55 18.69
N VAL A 268 -10.63 -6.38 19.31
CA VAL A 268 -11.48 -5.18 19.17
C VAL A 268 -10.86 -4.27 18.11
N PHE A 269 -11.61 -3.94 17.06
CA PHE A 269 -11.10 -3.19 15.91
C PHE A 269 -10.58 -1.81 16.31
N GLU A 270 -11.29 -1.12 17.19
CA GLU A 270 -10.93 0.19 17.74
C GLU A 270 -9.65 0.17 18.60
N HIS A 271 -9.18 -1.00 19.02
CA HIS A 271 -7.94 -1.14 19.78
C HIS A 271 -6.74 -1.49 18.89
N LYS A 272 -6.96 -1.79 17.60
CA LYS A 272 -5.87 -2.15 16.68
C LYS A 272 -4.82 -1.05 16.60
N ARG A 273 -3.55 -1.45 16.58
CA ARG A 273 -2.45 -0.51 16.32
C ARG A 273 -2.58 0.17 14.95
N GLY A 274 -2.41 1.50 14.97
CA GLY A 274 -2.53 2.36 13.80
C GLY A 274 -3.96 2.62 13.33
N VAL A 275 -4.98 2.15 14.07
CA VAL A 275 -6.37 2.50 13.76
C VAL A 275 -6.56 4.02 13.93
N ARG A 276 -7.26 4.60 12.96
CA ARG A 276 -7.59 6.02 12.89
C ARG A 276 -9.09 6.18 13.09
N PHE A 277 -9.52 7.35 13.56
CA PHE A 277 -10.92 7.64 13.85
C PHE A 277 -11.36 8.91 13.12
N LEU A 278 -12.56 8.88 12.54
CA LEU A 278 -13.23 10.07 12.00
C LEU A 278 -14.54 10.30 12.74
N GLU A 279 -14.75 11.51 13.25
CA GLU A 279 -16.06 11.91 13.78
C GLU A 279 -17.11 11.98 12.65
N PRO A 280 -18.42 12.00 12.97
CA PRO A 280 -19.47 12.16 11.98
C PRO A 280 -19.27 13.36 11.05
N GLY A 281 -19.24 13.12 9.73
CA GLY A 281 -19.01 14.15 8.71
C GLY A 281 -17.55 14.56 8.51
N GLU A 282 -16.62 14.06 9.30
CA GLU A 282 -15.20 14.33 9.11
C GLU A 282 -14.59 13.56 7.94
N HIS A 283 -13.46 14.07 7.48
CA HIS A 283 -12.65 13.40 6.49
C HIS A 283 -11.17 13.63 6.76
N GLU A 284 -10.36 12.68 6.31
CA GLU A 284 -8.91 12.79 6.30
C GLU A 284 -8.38 12.43 4.91
N THR A 285 -7.25 13.01 4.54
CA THR A 285 -6.53 12.65 3.32
C THR A 285 -5.10 12.27 3.67
N LEU A 286 -4.69 11.04 3.32
CA LEU A 286 -3.31 10.58 3.42
C LEU A 286 -2.75 10.31 2.02
N SER A 287 -1.57 10.85 1.74
CA SER A 287 -0.94 10.84 0.42
C SER A 287 0.47 10.26 0.43
N PHE A 288 0.81 9.57 -0.64
CA PHE A 288 2.19 9.26 -0.99
C PHE A 288 2.46 9.64 -2.45
N VAL A 289 3.73 9.81 -2.80
CA VAL A 289 4.18 10.15 -4.16
C VAL A 289 5.10 9.05 -4.64
N ILE A 290 4.89 8.61 -5.87
CA ILE A 290 5.77 7.70 -6.61
C ILE A 290 6.44 8.51 -7.73
N GLU A 291 7.76 8.51 -7.80
CA GLU A 291 8.54 9.22 -8.83
C GLU A 291 9.50 8.23 -9.52
N ILE A 292 9.64 8.35 -10.84
CA ILE A 292 10.67 7.66 -11.63
C ILE A 292 12.01 8.37 -11.42
N LEU A 293 13.07 7.60 -11.18
CA LEU A 293 14.46 8.06 -10.98
C LEU A 293 15.30 7.98 -12.26
#